data_AF-A0A1F3VGV4-F1
#
_entry.id   AF-A0A1F3VGV4-F1
#
_cell.length_a   1.000
_cell.length_b   1.000
_cell.length_c   1.000
_cell.angle_alpha   90.00
_cell.angle_beta   90.00
_cell.angle_gamma   90.00
#
_symmetry.space_group_name_H-M   'P 1'
#
loop_
_entity.id
_entity.type
_entity.pdbx_description
1 polymer ?
#
loop_
_entity_poly.entity_id
_entity_poly.type
_entity_poly.pdbx_seq_one_letter_code
_entity_poly.pdbx_strand_id
1 'polypeptide(L)'
;MKDVLTQFDDFLGTHNGPQELIKDLPKGWQERLQTLWNGKNITLQTLSRQDLLLSKLFAFCDRQIDLQDCVAMKPTLQELRECFPWVEKRDANPDWPNHVLKSFGYLSKELGYEYKP
;
A
#
# COMPACT_ATOMS: atom_id res chain seq x y z
N MET A 1 19.27 10.45 18.40
CA MET A 1 18.93 9.82 17.11
C MET A 1 17.47 9.33 17.13
N LYS A 2 16.53 10.17 17.61
CA LYS A 2 15.10 9.85 17.72
C LYS A 2 14.19 10.87 17.01
N ASP A 3 14.76 11.85 16.32
CA ASP A 3 14.04 13.09 15.99
C ASP A 3 13.78 13.30 14.49
N VAL A 4 13.94 12.26 13.66
CA VAL A 4 13.73 12.36 12.20
C VAL A 4 12.45 11.64 11.74
N LEU A 5 11.79 10.89 12.63
CA LEU A 5 10.59 10.11 12.28
C LEU A 5 9.27 10.87 12.47
N THR A 6 9.29 12.05 13.08
CA THR A 6 8.10 12.83 13.45
C THR A 6 7.53 13.70 12.33
N GLN A 7 8.11 13.66 11.12
CA GLN A 7 7.68 14.51 10.00
C GLN A 7 7.39 13.71 8.72
N PHE A 8 7.00 12.44 8.87
CA PHE A 8 6.44 11.60 7.81
C PHE A 8 4.92 11.35 7.98
N ASP A 9 4.31 11.97 8.98
CA ASP A 9 2.94 11.66 9.40
C ASP A 9 1.88 12.16 8.40
N ASP A 10 2.15 13.26 7.68
CA ASP A 10 1.19 13.85 6.73
C ASP A 10 1.27 13.29 5.31
N PHE A 11 2.34 12.58 4.93
CA PHE A 11 2.53 12.13 3.54
C PHE A 11 1.83 10.80 3.21
N LEU A 12 1.40 10.04 4.23
CA LEU A 12 0.86 8.68 4.05
C LEU A 12 -0.62 8.52 4.43
N GLY A 13 -1.28 9.55 4.95
CA GLY A 13 -2.70 9.49 5.32
C GLY A 13 -3.00 8.53 6.48
N THR A 14 -2.06 8.34 7.40
CA THR A 14 -2.24 7.48 8.57
C THR A 14 -2.71 8.33 9.76
N HIS A 15 -3.98 8.20 10.14
CA HIS A 15 -4.54 8.88 11.32
C HIS A 15 -3.86 8.50 12.66
N ASN A 16 -2.98 7.49 12.68
CA ASN A 16 -2.27 6.96 13.86
C ASN A 16 -0.72 6.92 13.71
N GLY A 17 -0.14 7.63 12.74
CA GLY A 17 1.31 7.71 12.54
C GLY A 17 1.95 6.45 11.92
N PRO A 18 3.30 6.40 11.79
CA PRO A 18 4.04 5.37 11.04
C PRO A 18 4.09 4.01 11.72
N GLN A 19 3.73 3.91 13.00
CA GLN A 19 3.78 2.65 13.76
C GLN A 19 2.74 1.63 13.28
N GLU A 20 1.55 2.08 12.88
CA GLU A 20 0.54 1.17 12.32
C GLU A 20 0.95 0.66 10.95
N LEU A 21 1.53 1.52 10.11
CA LEU A 21 2.02 1.11 8.79
C LEU A 21 3.08 0.00 8.90
N ILE A 22 4.01 0.08 9.85
CA ILE A 22 5.06 -0.94 10.02
C ILE A 22 4.48 -2.35 10.23
N LYS A 23 3.32 -2.46 10.90
CA LYS A 23 2.64 -3.75 11.13
C LYS A 23 2.09 -4.34 9.84
N ASP A 24 1.76 -3.48 8.88
CA ASP A 24 1.12 -3.83 7.61
C ASP A 24 2.10 -4.02 6.45
N LEU A 25 3.40 -3.84 6.68
CA LEU A 25 4.39 -4.05 5.65
C LEU A 25 4.75 -5.53 5.49
N PRO A 26 4.97 -6.00 4.25
CA PRO A 26 5.42 -7.35 4.00
C PRO A 26 6.78 -7.63 4.65
N LYS A 27 7.03 -8.87 5.05
CA LYS A 27 8.29 -9.26 5.68
C LYS A 27 9.50 -8.87 4.79
N GLY A 28 10.54 -8.32 5.42
CA GLY A 28 11.76 -7.89 4.72
C GLY A 28 11.63 -6.60 3.91
N TRP A 29 10.56 -5.80 4.09
CA TRP A 29 10.38 -4.53 3.37
C TRP A 29 11.58 -3.56 3.55
N GLN A 30 12.24 -3.62 4.70
CA GLN A 30 13.41 -2.80 5.04
C GLN A 30 14.58 -3.03 4.07
N GLU A 31 14.74 -4.26 3.59
CA GLU A 31 15.78 -4.65 2.63
C GLU A 31 15.45 -4.20 1.20
N ARG A 32 14.19 -3.81 0.95
CA ARG A 32 13.68 -3.39 -0.37
C ARG A 32 13.44 -1.89 -0.46
N LEU A 33 13.93 -1.12 0.50
CA LEU A 33 13.85 0.34 0.46
C LEU A 33 14.57 0.89 -0.77
N GLN A 34 13.93 1.85 -1.43
CA GLN A 34 14.46 2.55 -2.58
C GLN A 34 14.86 3.97 -2.19
N THR A 35 16.07 4.38 -2.51
CA THR A 35 16.52 5.76 -2.31
C THR A 35 15.85 6.66 -3.34
N LEU A 36 14.97 7.54 -2.89
CA LEU A 36 14.31 8.55 -3.72
C LEU A 36 15.20 9.77 -3.93
N TRP A 37 15.99 10.12 -2.91
CA TRP A 37 16.91 11.25 -2.96
C TRP A 37 18.09 11.04 -2.02
N ASN A 38 19.29 11.46 -2.44
CA ASN A 38 20.48 11.41 -1.62
C ASN A 38 21.26 12.72 -1.73
N GLY A 39 21.17 13.55 -0.70
CA GLY A 39 21.93 14.79 -0.62
C GLY A 39 22.97 14.76 0.48
N LYS A 40 23.63 15.90 0.67
CA LYS A 40 24.76 16.03 1.60
C LYS A 40 24.41 15.69 3.05
N ASN A 41 23.20 16.02 3.49
CA ASN A 41 22.77 15.93 4.90
C ASN A 41 21.48 15.13 5.10
N ILE A 42 20.82 14.70 4.02
CA ILE A 42 19.58 13.93 4.11
C ILE A 42 19.56 12.87 3.01
N THR A 43 19.08 11.69 3.37
CA THR A 43 18.79 10.60 2.44
C THR A 43 17.32 10.27 2.61
N LEU A 44 16.57 10.38 1.53
CA LEU A 44 15.16 10.04 1.49
C LEU A 44 15.02 8.65 0.88
N GLN A 45 14.48 7.72 1.64
CA GLN A 45 14.15 6.38 1.18
C GLN A 45 12.65 6.18 1.24
N THR A 46 12.14 5.38 0.32
CA THR A 46 10.73 4.99 0.24
C THR A 46 10.62 3.48 0.10
N LEU A 47 9.43 2.95 0.34
CA LEU A 47 9.12 1.55 0.09
C LEU A 47 9.35 1.21 -1.39
N SER A 48 9.66 -0.05 -1.67
CA SER A 48 9.59 -0.55 -3.03
C SER A 48 8.18 -0.34 -3.59
N ARG A 49 8.07 -0.24 -4.91
CA ARG A 49 6.75 -0.12 -5.58
C ARG A 49 5.78 -1.22 -5.14
N GLN A 50 6.28 -2.46 -5.00
CA GLN A 50 5.49 -3.60 -4.53
C GLN A 50 4.99 -3.39 -3.08
N ASP A 51 5.88 -3.03 -2.16
CA ASP A 51 5.52 -2.85 -0.75
C ASP A 51 4.58 -1.65 -0.54
N LEU A 52 4.78 -0.58 -1.32
CA LEU A 52 3.88 0.58 -1.32
C LEU A 52 2.49 0.22 -1.84
N LEU A 53 2.41 -0.57 -2.93
CA LEU A 53 1.12 -1.04 -3.45
C LEU A 53 0.41 -1.95 -2.46
N LEU A 54 1.11 -2.91 -1.85
CA LEU A 54 0.53 -3.84 -0.88
C LEU A 54 -0.08 -3.10 0.32
N SER A 55 0.66 -2.12 0.87
CA SER A 55 0.16 -1.32 2.00
C SER A 55 -1.05 -0.46 1.62
N LYS A 56 -1.02 0.21 0.47
CA LYS A 56 -2.15 1.06 0.02
C LYS A 56 -3.37 0.26 -0.39
N LEU A 57 -3.20 -0.86 -1.10
CA LEU A 57 -4.31 -1.73 -1.49
C LEU A 57 -4.97 -2.39 -0.27
N PHE A 58 -4.19 -2.79 0.74
CA PHE A 58 -4.75 -3.27 2.00
C PHE A 58 -5.53 -2.17 2.72
N ALA A 59 -4.93 -0.98 2.88
CA ALA A 59 -5.60 0.13 3.54
C ALA A 59 -6.89 0.56 2.83
N PHE A 60 -6.90 0.52 1.49
CA PHE A 60 -8.11 0.73 0.69
C PHE A 60 -9.17 -0.33 1.01
N CYS A 61 -8.82 -1.62 1.03
CA CYS A 61 -9.77 -2.66 1.40
C CYS A 61 -10.28 -2.49 2.84
N ASP A 62 -9.41 -2.23 3.81
CA ASP A 62 -9.74 -2.16 5.23
C ASP A 62 -10.58 -0.91 5.59
N ARG A 63 -10.15 0.26 5.11
CA ARG A 63 -10.71 1.56 5.53
C ARG A 63 -11.61 2.21 4.48
N GLN A 64 -11.59 1.75 3.22
CA GLN A 64 -12.37 2.24 2.08
C GLN A 64 -12.18 3.74 1.73
N ILE A 65 -11.12 4.38 2.24
CA ILE A 65 -10.81 5.80 1.98
C ILE A 65 -9.62 6.01 1.04
N ASP A 66 -8.76 5.01 0.85
CA ASP A 66 -7.52 5.13 0.05
C ASP A 66 -7.72 4.89 -1.47
N LEU A 67 -8.94 4.96 -2.00
CA LEU A 67 -9.22 4.70 -3.42
C LEU A 67 -8.44 5.66 -4.32
N GLN A 68 -8.49 6.97 -4.03
CA GLN A 68 -7.84 7.98 -4.88
C GLN A 68 -6.32 7.80 -4.90
N ASP A 69 -5.72 7.39 -3.78
CA ASP A 69 -4.30 7.07 -3.71
C ASP A 69 -3.97 5.87 -4.61
N CYS A 70 -4.78 4.81 -4.55
CA CYS A 70 -4.61 3.63 -5.40
C CYS A 70 -4.74 3.98 -6.89
N VAL A 71 -5.68 4.85 -7.26
CA VAL A 71 -5.84 5.35 -8.64
C VAL A 71 -4.65 6.20 -9.06
N ALA A 72 -4.17 7.10 -8.19
CA ALA A 72 -3.02 7.96 -8.46
C ALA A 72 -1.72 7.17 -8.67
N MET A 73 -1.55 6.05 -7.96
CA MET A 73 -0.42 5.14 -8.14
C MET A 73 -0.42 4.39 -9.48
N LYS A 74 -1.57 4.36 -10.18
CA LYS A 74 -1.78 3.72 -11.48
C LYS A 74 -1.17 2.32 -11.55
N PRO A 75 -1.56 1.39 -10.65
CA PRO A 75 -1.09 0.02 -10.75
C PRO A 75 -1.51 -0.57 -12.09
N THR A 76 -0.67 -1.44 -12.65
CA THR A 76 -1.04 -2.25 -13.81
C THR A 76 -1.95 -3.40 -13.39
N LEU A 77 -2.67 -3.99 -14.34
CA LEU A 77 -3.46 -5.20 -14.07
C LEU A 77 -2.60 -6.35 -13.51
N GLN A 78 -1.36 -6.46 -13.97
CA GLN A 78 -0.42 -7.46 -13.48
C GLN A 78 -0.04 -7.21 -12.01
N GLU A 79 0.26 -5.98 -11.65
CA GLU A 79 0.57 -5.60 -10.25
C GLU A 79 -0.62 -5.86 -9.32
N LEU A 80 -1.84 -5.59 -9.78
CA LEU A 80 -3.05 -5.93 -9.02
C LEU A 80 -3.16 -7.44 -8.78
N ARG A 81 -2.93 -8.26 -9.82
CA ARG A 81 -2.94 -9.73 -9.69
C ARG A 81 -1.85 -10.24 -8.75
N GLU A 82 -0.67 -9.65 -8.79
CA GLU A 82 0.45 -10.02 -7.90
C GLU A 82 0.19 -9.62 -6.44
N CYS A 83 -0.52 -8.51 -6.21
CA CYS A 83 -0.85 -8.04 -4.87
C CYS A 83 -2.03 -8.81 -4.24
N PHE A 84 -2.98 -9.28 -5.06
CA PHE A 84 -4.24 -9.86 -4.58
C PHE A 84 -4.05 -11.00 -3.56
N PRO A 85 -3.22 -12.04 -3.79
CA PRO A 85 -3.08 -13.16 -2.85
C PRO A 85 -2.55 -12.75 -1.48
N TRP A 86 -1.84 -11.63 -1.41
CA TRP A 86 -1.32 -11.09 -0.16
C TRP A 86 -2.42 -10.32 0.58
N VAL A 87 -3.17 -9.46 -0.12
CA VAL A 87 -4.24 -8.65 0.48
C VAL A 87 -5.41 -9.54 0.93
N GLU A 88 -5.77 -10.55 0.14
CA GLU A 88 -6.86 -11.50 0.44
C GLU A 88 -6.64 -12.30 1.74
N LYS A 89 -5.39 -12.51 2.16
CA LYS A 89 -5.07 -13.30 3.36
C LYS A 89 -4.86 -12.45 4.61
N ARG A 90 -5.05 -11.13 4.50
CA ARG A 90 -4.58 -10.18 5.49
C ARG A 90 -5.49 -10.06 6.71
N ASP A 91 -6.79 -10.24 6.52
CA ASP A 91 -7.78 -10.22 7.60
C ASP A 91 -8.40 -11.60 7.81
N ALA A 92 -8.76 -11.92 9.05
CA ALA A 92 -9.32 -13.21 9.45
C ALA A 92 -10.84 -13.31 9.26
N ASN A 93 -11.50 -12.23 8.85
CA ASN A 93 -12.93 -12.20 8.58
C ASN A 93 -13.29 -13.15 7.41
N PRO A 94 -14.24 -14.09 7.58
CA PRO A 94 -14.65 -15.02 6.52
C PRO A 94 -15.11 -14.36 5.21
N ASP A 95 -15.67 -13.15 5.28
CA ASP A 95 -16.11 -12.40 4.10
C ASP A 95 -15.02 -11.52 3.49
N TRP A 96 -13.85 -11.43 4.12
CA TRP A 96 -12.74 -10.61 3.65
C TRP A 96 -12.31 -10.93 2.21
N PRO A 97 -12.15 -12.20 1.79
CA PRO A 97 -11.77 -12.51 0.40
C PRO A 97 -12.76 -11.96 -0.63
N ASN A 98 -14.06 -12.09 -0.35
CA ASN A 98 -15.12 -11.56 -1.21
C ASN A 98 -15.10 -10.03 -1.26
N HIS A 99 -14.79 -9.39 -0.14
CA HIS A 99 -14.65 -7.94 -0.04
C HIS A 99 -13.44 -7.42 -0.81
N VAL A 100 -12.28 -8.07 -0.68
CA VAL A 100 -11.07 -7.74 -1.44
C VAL A 100 -11.32 -7.90 -2.93
N LEU A 101 -11.99 -8.98 -3.35
CA LEU A 101 -12.34 -9.19 -4.76
C LEU A 101 -13.23 -8.07 -5.31
N LYS A 102 -14.26 -7.66 -4.57
CA LYS A 102 -15.12 -6.52 -4.96
C LYS A 102 -14.35 -5.21 -5.02
N SER A 103 -13.49 -4.96 -4.04
CA SER A 103 -12.66 -3.75 -3.96
C SER A 103 -11.68 -3.67 -5.14
N PHE A 104 -10.99 -4.77 -5.46
CA PHE A 104 -10.09 -4.85 -6.62
C PHE A 104 -10.85 -4.71 -7.93
N GLY A 105 -12.04 -5.30 -8.04
CA GLY A 105 -12.93 -5.13 -9.19
C GLY A 105 -13.35 -3.67 -9.39
N TYR A 106 -13.63 -2.95 -8.30
CA TYR A 106 -13.97 -1.53 -8.36
C TYR A 106 -12.78 -0.67 -8.77
N LEU A 107 -11.63 -0.81 -8.10
CA LEU A 107 -10.40 -0.10 -8.46
C LEU A 107 -9.98 -0.35 -9.92
N SER A 108 -10.11 -1.59 -10.39
CA SER A 108 -9.76 -1.93 -11.76
C SER A 108 -10.64 -1.23 -12.79
N LYS A 109 -11.93 -1.05 -12.50
CA LYS A 109 -12.83 -0.27 -13.36
C LYS A 109 -12.40 1.20 -13.43
N GLU A 110 -12.05 1.80 -12.30
CA GLU A 110 -11.53 3.18 -12.25
C GLU A 110 -10.23 3.34 -13.06
N LEU A 111 -9.42 2.28 -13.12
CA LEU A 111 -8.18 2.24 -13.90
C LEU A 111 -8.39 1.83 -15.37
N GLY A 112 -9.61 1.51 -15.79
CA GLY A 112 -9.94 1.10 -17.16
C GLY A 112 -9.59 -0.35 -17.51
N TYR A 113 -9.47 -1.23 -16.51
CA TYR A 113 -9.18 -2.65 -16.70
C TYR A 113 -10.41 -3.53 -16.45
N GLU A 114 -10.40 -4.72 -17.06
CA GLU A 114 -11.31 -5.82 -16.68
C GLU A 114 -10.58 -6.77 -15.72
N TYR A 115 -10.93 -6.72 -14.44
CA TYR A 115 -10.33 -7.61 -13.43
C TYR A 115 -11.08 -8.94 -13.37
N LYS A 116 -10.34 -10.01 -13.64
CA LYS A 116 -10.75 -11.39 -13.38
C LYS A 116 -9.64 -11.99 -12.51
N PRO A 117 -9.96 -12.41 -11.28
CA PRO A 117 -9.00 -13.03 -10.38
C PRO A 117 -8.44 -14.33 -10.99
#